data_AF-J4D6G7-F1
#
_entry.id   AF-J4D6G7-F1
#
_cell.length_a   1.000
_cell.length_b   1.000
_cell.length_c   1.000
_cell.angle_alpha   90.00
_cell.angle_beta   90.00
_cell.angle_gamma   90.00
#
_symmetry.space_group_name_H-M   'P 1'
#
loop_
_entity.id
_entity.type
_entity.pdbx_description
1 polymer ?
#
loop_
_entity_poly.entity_id
_entity_poly.type
_entity_poly.pdbx_seq_one_letter_code
_entity_poly.pdbx_strand_id
1 'polypeptide(L)'
;MKPIAMFEKPNPLPKYFAIDIDGTFYTRNEDIYKSNVDAFKMVMDKGVIPFFCTGRNIVSTRNLVGEYFSSLTGFRGYPGVYMNGTLVYDTEGNLIKIETFSTDLLDKFIKFITEKGMESEAAFYEVTKSFSLHPLSEKVIAYLNTNKVPVPEVVSIDTLMTKNIVLIAFPPIDIDIEGVKNGVDYNYKQSDEYVVCITPGILVLVLYVHCGNIANFVKPNTPPKYFAIDVDGTFYVENESIFRKNVDAFKLLKEKNITPILCTARGPGPTRKLIGSQFLGDMDYEGYPGVYNNGAVVYDSDGNLIKIEKFSEDFLNKFKAYTTENGFNSRVINEVTCVKYNKGNLY
;
A
#
# COMPACT_ATOMS: atom_id res chain seq x y z
N MET A 1 -24.95 13.95 10.07
CA MET A 1 -24.13 12.72 10.11
C MET A 1 -24.05 12.27 11.57
N LYS A 2 -24.00 10.97 11.91
CA LYS A 2 -23.80 10.56 13.33
C LYS A 2 -22.31 10.74 13.69
N PRO A 3 -21.97 11.29 14.87
CA PRO A 3 -20.58 11.39 15.32
C PRO A 3 -19.94 9.99 15.38
N ILE A 4 -18.66 9.85 15.03
CA ILE A 4 -17.94 8.57 15.15
C ILE A 4 -17.52 8.34 16.64
N ALA A 5 -17.69 9.30 17.55
CA ALA A 5 -17.77 8.98 18.99
C ALA A 5 -18.91 7.99 19.29
N MET A 6 -19.87 7.86 18.38
CA MET A 6 -20.84 6.77 18.26
C MET A 6 -20.47 5.80 17.13
N PHE A 7 -19.18 5.54 16.90
CA PHE A 7 -18.70 4.47 16.02
C PHE A 7 -19.13 3.17 16.64
N GLU A 8 -20.34 2.77 16.29
CA GLU A 8 -20.73 1.39 16.34
C GLU A 8 -19.75 0.69 15.39
N LYS A 9 -18.85 -0.12 15.98
CA LYS A 9 -18.13 -1.14 15.23
C LYS A 9 -19.13 -1.74 14.24
N PRO A 10 -18.78 -1.90 12.95
CA PRO A 10 -19.71 -2.47 12.00
C PRO A 10 -20.32 -3.72 12.65
N ASN A 11 -21.64 -3.72 12.78
CA ASN A 11 -22.39 -4.87 13.25
C ASN A 11 -23.41 -5.18 12.14
N PRO A 12 -23.11 -6.15 11.28
CA PRO A 12 -21.99 -7.11 11.39
C PRO A 12 -20.61 -6.51 11.08
N LEU A 13 -19.55 -7.14 11.61
CA LEU A 13 -18.15 -6.79 11.32
C LEU A 13 -17.90 -6.75 9.80
N PRO A 14 -16.93 -5.94 9.33
CA PRO A 14 -16.60 -5.95 7.92
C PRO A 14 -16.16 -7.35 7.52
N LYS A 15 -16.72 -7.87 6.42
CA LYS A 15 -16.38 -9.23 5.94
C LYS A 15 -14.93 -9.35 5.49
N TYR A 16 -14.32 -8.28 5.00
CA TYR A 16 -12.97 -8.28 4.44
C TYR A 16 -12.11 -7.15 5.03
N PHE A 17 -10.81 -7.39 5.13
CA PHE A 17 -9.84 -6.40 5.62
C PHE A 17 -8.56 -6.42 4.78
N ALA A 18 -8.35 -5.37 3.98
CA ALA A 18 -7.18 -5.24 3.11
C ALA A 18 -5.97 -4.74 3.89
N ILE A 19 -4.80 -5.34 3.67
CA ILE A 19 -3.58 -5.04 4.41
C ILE A 19 -2.41 -4.91 3.44
N ASP A 20 -1.71 -3.78 3.46
CA ASP A 20 -0.42 -3.66 2.77
C ASP A 20 0.70 -4.45 3.49
N ILE A 21 1.75 -4.83 2.78
CA ILE A 21 2.83 -5.65 3.32
C ILE A 21 4.03 -4.80 3.78
N ASP A 22 4.77 -4.22 2.85
CA ASP A 22 6.07 -3.63 3.13
C ASP A 22 5.93 -2.30 3.87
N GLY A 23 6.44 -2.23 5.10
CA GLY A 23 6.28 -1.04 5.95
C GLY A 23 4.94 -0.97 6.68
N THR A 24 4.02 -1.91 6.41
CA THR A 24 2.71 -2.01 7.07
C THR A 24 2.59 -3.29 7.90
N PHE A 25 2.38 -4.44 7.27
CA PHE A 25 2.28 -5.73 7.97
C PHE A 25 3.66 -6.33 8.32
N TYR A 26 4.58 -6.30 7.37
CA TYR A 26 5.90 -6.91 7.53
C TYR A 26 6.93 -5.88 7.98
N THR A 27 7.76 -6.29 8.95
CA THR A 27 8.89 -5.53 9.46
C THR A 27 10.03 -6.46 9.84
N ARG A 28 11.27 -5.94 9.81
CA ARG A 28 12.47 -6.68 10.23
C ARG A 28 12.57 -6.82 11.76
N ASN A 29 11.78 -6.07 12.53
CA ASN A 29 11.69 -6.26 13.97
C ASN A 29 10.79 -7.47 14.27
N GLU A 30 11.40 -8.54 14.78
CA GLU A 30 10.68 -9.81 15.00
C GLU A 30 9.51 -9.71 15.97
N ASP A 31 9.61 -8.88 17.02
CA ASP A 31 8.56 -8.76 18.03
C ASP A 31 7.33 -8.02 17.48
N ILE A 32 7.57 -6.94 16.73
CA ILE A 32 6.50 -6.23 16.03
C ILE A 32 5.87 -7.13 14.97
N TYR A 33 6.68 -7.88 14.22
CA TYR A 33 6.17 -8.82 13.23
C TYR A 33 5.29 -9.90 13.85
N LYS A 34 5.72 -10.54 14.95
CA LYS A 34 4.90 -11.53 15.69
C LYS A 34 3.58 -10.94 16.17
N SER A 35 3.60 -9.72 16.73
CA SER A 35 2.38 -9.00 17.13
C SER A 35 1.43 -8.77 15.96
N ASN A 36 1.95 -8.40 14.78
CA ASN A 36 1.14 -8.24 13.57
C ASN A 36 0.52 -9.57 13.09
N VAL A 37 1.28 -10.66 13.18
CA VAL A 37 0.81 -12.03 12.85
C VAL A 37 -0.33 -12.45 13.80
N ASP A 38 -0.19 -12.20 15.10
CA ASP A 38 -1.24 -12.48 16.10
C ASP A 38 -2.49 -11.63 15.85
N ALA A 39 -2.33 -10.35 15.49
CA ALA A 39 -3.44 -9.49 15.12
C ALA A 39 -4.16 -9.99 13.85
N PHE A 40 -3.42 -10.43 12.84
CA PHE A 40 -3.99 -11.03 11.62
C PHE A 40 -4.81 -12.28 11.97
N LYS A 41 -4.28 -13.18 12.81
CA LYS A 41 -4.99 -14.36 13.29
C LYS A 41 -6.26 -14.01 14.04
N MET A 42 -6.19 -13.03 14.95
CA MET A 42 -7.35 -12.56 15.70
C MET A 42 -8.46 -12.02 14.77
N VAL A 43 -8.10 -11.31 13.69
CA VAL A 43 -9.05 -10.81 12.69
C VAL A 43 -9.75 -12.00 12.00
N MET A 44 -9.00 -13.03 11.61
CA MET A 44 -9.56 -14.27 11.05
C MET A 44 -10.53 -14.97 12.02
N ASP A 45 -10.13 -15.11 13.29
CA ASP A 45 -10.93 -15.78 14.33
C ASP A 45 -12.25 -15.06 14.64
N LYS A 46 -12.33 -13.76 14.31
CA LYS A 46 -13.56 -12.96 14.42
C LYS A 46 -14.46 -13.06 13.17
N GLY A 47 -14.14 -13.93 12.22
CA GLY A 47 -14.92 -14.13 11.00
C GLY A 47 -14.71 -13.06 9.93
N VAL A 48 -13.68 -12.22 10.08
CA VAL A 48 -13.24 -11.27 9.05
C VAL A 48 -12.22 -11.98 8.16
N ILE A 49 -12.25 -11.71 6.86
CA ILE A 49 -11.31 -12.27 5.87
C ILE A 49 -10.22 -11.21 5.59
N PRO A 50 -9.07 -11.24 6.29
CA PRO A 50 -7.96 -10.39 5.93
C PRO A 50 -7.32 -10.86 4.63
N PHE A 51 -6.80 -9.93 3.84
CA PHE A 51 -6.07 -10.22 2.61
C PHE A 51 -5.00 -9.17 2.33
N PHE A 52 -3.94 -9.57 1.63
CA PHE A 52 -2.86 -8.64 1.28
C PHE A 52 -3.19 -7.83 0.02
N CYS A 53 -2.79 -6.57 0.03
CA CYS A 53 -2.79 -5.65 -1.10
C CYS A 53 -1.36 -5.12 -1.29
N THR A 54 -0.60 -5.66 -2.23
CA THR A 54 0.85 -5.42 -2.31
C THR A 54 1.36 -5.26 -3.74
N GLY A 55 2.51 -4.58 -3.88
CA GLY A 55 3.30 -4.56 -5.11
C GLY A 55 4.04 -5.87 -5.38
N ARG A 56 4.21 -6.73 -4.37
CA ARG A 56 4.89 -8.02 -4.52
C ARG A 56 4.06 -9.02 -5.33
N ASN A 57 4.73 -9.98 -5.93
CA ASN A 57 4.08 -11.20 -6.42
C ASN A 57 3.80 -12.16 -5.26
N ILE A 58 2.87 -13.09 -5.47
CA ILE A 58 2.44 -14.02 -4.42
C ILE A 58 3.57 -14.92 -3.91
N VAL A 59 4.52 -15.31 -4.77
CA VAL A 59 5.66 -16.16 -4.38
C VAL A 59 6.58 -15.40 -3.43
N SER A 60 6.95 -14.17 -3.78
CA SER A 60 7.75 -13.27 -2.94
C SER A 60 7.04 -12.93 -1.64
N THR A 61 5.74 -12.66 -1.68
CA THR A 61 4.92 -12.46 -0.47
C THR A 61 5.01 -13.65 0.47
N ARG A 62 4.80 -14.87 -0.04
CA ARG A 62 4.88 -16.11 0.76
C ARG A 62 6.27 -16.31 1.35
N ASN A 63 7.32 -16.08 0.56
CA ASN A 63 8.70 -16.17 1.04
C ASN A 63 9.00 -15.15 2.14
N LEU A 64 8.42 -13.94 2.04
CA LEU A 64 8.64 -12.86 3.01
C LEU A 64 7.96 -13.15 4.35
N VAL A 65 6.67 -13.52 4.34
CA VAL A 65 5.92 -13.81 5.57
C VAL A 65 6.34 -15.13 6.20
N GLY A 66 6.81 -16.07 5.38
CA GLY A 66 7.43 -17.31 5.82
C GLY A 66 6.48 -18.33 6.45
N GLU A 67 7.08 -19.43 6.89
CA GLU A 67 6.35 -20.59 7.42
C GLU A 67 5.67 -20.31 8.76
N TYR A 68 6.27 -19.47 9.61
CA TYR A 68 5.69 -19.13 10.92
C TYR A 68 4.28 -18.53 10.77
N PHE A 69 4.14 -17.49 9.95
CA PHE A 69 2.84 -16.86 9.66
C PHE A 69 1.87 -17.85 9.01
N SER A 70 2.34 -18.60 8.01
CA SER A 70 1.51 -19.57 7.28
C SER A 70 0.98 -20.67 8.19
N SER A 71 1.81 -21.15 9.12
CA SER A 71 1.45 -22.22 10.06
C SER A 71 0.46 -21.75 11.13
N LEU A 72 0.64 -20.53 11.65
CA LEU A 72 -0.24 -19.98 12.69
C LEU A 72 -1.61 -19.57 12.13
N THR A 73 -1.64 -19.00 10.94
CA THR A 73 -2.86 -18.42 10.35
C THR A 73 -3.58 -19.36 9.40
N GLY A 74 -2.87 -20.31 8.80
CA GLY A 74 -3.38 -21.09 7.67
C GLY A 74 -3.56 -20.26 6.38
N PHE A 75 -3.18 -18.98 6.38
CA PHE A 75 -3.35 -18.09 5.22
C PHE A 75 -2.29 -18.41 4.16
N ARG A 76 -2.74 -18.81 2.98
CA ARG A 76 -1.88 -19.22 1.86
C ARG A 76 -1.63 -18.11 0.84
N GLY A 77 -1.96 -16.86 1.17
CA GLY A 77 -1.93 -15.75 0.20
C GLY A 77 -3.25 -15.56 -0.56
N TYR A 78 -4.37 -16.08 -0.06
CA TYR A 78 -5.67 -15.96 -0.72
C TYR A 78 -6.78 -15.65 0.29
N PRO A 79 -7.72 -14.73 -0.01
CA PRO A 79 -7.73 -13.87 -1.21
C PRO A 79 -6.57 -12.87 -1.17
N GLY A 80 -6.33 -12.16 -2.27
CA GLY A 80 -5.22 -11.21 -2.31
C GLY A 80 -5.13 -10.40 -3.60
N VAL A 81 -4.62 -9.18 -3.47
CA VAL A 81 -4.34 -8.22 -4.54
C VAL A 81 -2.83 -8.07 -4.62
N TYR A 82 -2.25 -8.49 -5.74
CA TYR A 82 -0.81 -8.58 -5.94
C TYR A 82 -0.36 -7.74 -7.14
N MET A 83 0.94 -7.49 -7.25
CA MET A 83 1.54 -6.77 -8.36
C MET A 83 0.87 -5.42 -8.62
N ASN A 84 0.59 -4.69 -7.53
CA ASN A 84 -0.17 -3.43 -7.54
C ASN A 84 -1.53 -3.59 -8.25
N GLY A 85 -2.25 -4.67 -7.99
CA GLY A 85 -3.63 -4.86 -8.46
C GLY A 85 -3.80 -5.32 -9.90
N THR A 86 -2.71 -5.66 -10.58
CA THR A 86 -2.78 -6.36 -11.87
C THR A 86 -3.19 -7.82 -11.70
N LEU A 87 -2.93 -8.40 -10.52
CA LEU A 87 -3.34 -9.76 -10.16
C LEU A 87 -4.27 -9.71 -8.96
N VAL A 88 -5.47 -10.29 -9.09
CA VAL A 88 -6.41 -10.44 -7.98
C VAL A 88 -6.85 -11.89 -7.91
N TYR A 89 -6.77 -12.46 -6.71
CA TYR A 89 -7.23 -13.81 -6.42
C TYR A 89 -8.41 -13.80 -5.46
N ASP A 90 -9.35 -14.72 -5.67
CA ASP A 90 -10.41 -15.00 -4.71
C ASP A 90 -9.93 -15.85 -3.53
N THR A 91 -10.86 -16.21 -2.63
CA THR A 91 -10.57 -17.01 -1.42
C THR A 91 -10.13 -18.44 -1.70
N GLU A 92 -10.46 -18.97 -2.88
CA GLU A 92 -10.08 -20.33 -3.30
C GLU A 92 -8.73 -20.34 -4.03
N GLY A 93 -8.19 -19.16 -4.33
CA GLY A 93 -6.95 -18.98 -5.08
C GLY A 93 -7.16 -18.97 -6.59
N ASN A 94 -8.40 -18.79 -7.07
CA ASN A 94 -8.66 -18.58 -8.48
C ASN A 94 -8.28 -17.14 -8.85
N LEU A 95 -7.64 -16.98 -10.01
CA LEU A 95 -7.31 -15.66 -10.55
C LEU A 95 -8.58 -15.02 -11.12
N ILE A 96 -9.07 -13.97 -10.47
CA ILE A 96 -10.29 -13.25 -10.88
C ILE A 96 -9.99 -11.99 -11.70
N LYS A 97 -8.76 -11.48 -11.63
CA LYS A 97 -8.28 -10.38 -12.46
C LYS A 97 -6.83 -10.63 -12.86
N ILE A 98 -6.55 -10.42 -14.14
CA ILE A 98 -5.21 -10.31 -14.70
C ILE A 98 -5.18 -9.17 -15.71
N GLU A 99 -4.22 -8.25 -15.57
CA GLU A 99 -3.92 -7.22 -16.56
C GLU A 99 -2.49 -7.39 -17.04
N THR A 100 -2.32 -7.47 -18.36
CA THR A 100 -1.03 -7.69 -19.01
C THR A 100 -0.67 -6.52 -19.92
N PHE A 101 0.62 -6.29 -20.11
CA PHE A 101 1.11 -5.37 -21.14
C PHE A 101 0.65 -5.84 -22.52
N SER A 102 0.21 -4.91 -23.36
CA SER A 102 0.04 -5.19 -24.78
C SER A 102 1.42 -5.41 -25.42
N THR A 103 1.47 -6.18 -26.50
CA THR A 103 2.72 -6.40 -27.24
C THR A 103 3.31 -5.08 -27.76
N ASP A 104 2.47 -4.14 -28.22
CA ASP A 104 2.93 -2.81 -28.65
C ASP A 104 3.60 -2.01 -27.52
N LEU A 105 2.99 -1.99 -26.33
CA LEU A 105 3.56 -1.28 -25.19
C LEU A 105 4.83 -1.97 -24.68
N LEU A 106 4.85 -3.31 -24.66
CA LEU A 106 6.02 -4.07 -24.27
C LEU A 106 7.19 -3.85 -25.22
N ASP A 107 6.95 -3.85 -26.54
CA ASP A 107 7.97 -3.58 -27.57
C ASP A 107 8.57 -2.17 -27.41
N LYS A 108 7.71 -1.16 -27.21
CA LYS A 108 8.15 0.22 -26.92
C LYS A 108 9.03 0.30 -25.67
N PHE A 109 8.65 -0.39 -24.60
CA PHE A 109 9.45 -0.44 -23.37
C PHE A 109 10.79 -1.15 -23.56
N ILE A 110 10.82 -2.27 -24.30
CA ILE A 110 12.06 -3.00 -24.58
C ILE A 110 13.02 -2.10 -25.36
N LYS A 111 12.55 -1.43 -26.41
CA LYS A 111 13.36 -0.47 -27.18
C LYS A 111 13.91 0.64 -26.28
N PHE A 112 13.07 1.21 -25.43
CA PHE A 112 13.47 2.25 -24.49
C PHE A 112 14.60 1.79 -23.55
N ILE A 113 14.47 0.63 -22.90
CA ILE A 113 15.53 0.16 -21.99
C ILE A 113 16.82 -0.23 -22.74
N THR A 114 16.70 -0.72 -23.98
CA THR A 114 17.86 -1.01 -24.84
C THR A 114 18.59 0.26 -25.26
N GLU A 115 17.88 1.31 -25.65
CA GLU A 115 18.48 2.62 -25.96
C GLU A 115 19.18 3.25 -24.75
N LYS A 116 18.74 2.91 -23.53
CA LYS A 116 19.37 3.34 -22.28
C LYS A 116 20.47 2.40 -21.77
N GLY A 117 20.71 1.25 -22.41
CA GLY A 117 21.69 0.26 -21.96
C GLY A 117 21.33 -0.40 -20.62
N MET A 118 20.02 -0.60 -20.37
CA MET A 118 19.47 -1.08 -19.10
C MET A 118 18.95 -2.53 -19.17
N GLU A 119 19.34 -3.31 -20.17
CA GLU A 119 18.83 -4.68 -20.38
C GLU A 119 19.25 -5.64 -19.25
N SER A 120 20.41 -5.40 -18.63
CA SER A 120 20.89 -6.11 -17.43
C SER A 120 20.34 -5.56 -16.12
N GLU A 121 19.43 -4.58 -16.17
CA GLU A 121 18.85 -3.94 -14.99
C GLU A 121 17.34 -4.15 -14.87
N ALA A 122 16.68 -4.62 -15.93
CA ALA A 122 15.24 -4.79 -15.99
C ALA A 122 14.80 -6.26 -15.79
N ALA A 123 13.73 -6.43 -15.02
CA ALA A 123 13.04 -7.69 -14.79
C ALA A 123 11.57 -7.60 -15.21
N PHE A 124 11.10 -8.60 -15.94
CA PHE A 124 9.74 -8.70 -16.46
C PHE A 124 9.01 -9.82 -15.73
N TYR A 125 7.82 -9.56 -15.20
CA TYR A 125 7.11 -10.51 -14.37
C TYR A 125 5.84 -11.00 -15.04
N GLU A 126 5.68 -12.31 -15.07
CA GLU A 126 4.40 -13.00 -15.21
C GLU A 126 3.76 -13.20 -13.82
N VAL A 127 2.64 -13.93 -13.79
CA VAL A 127 1.90 -14.29 -12.57
C VAL A 127 2.79 -14.94 -11.50
N THR A 128 3.65 -15.88 -11.90
CA THR A 128 4.48 -16.67 -10.97
C THR A 128 5.95 -16.77 -11.38
N LYS A 129 6.30 -16.26 -12.57
CA LYS A 129 7.64 -16.32 -13.13
C LYS A 129 8.16 -14.91 -13.39
N SER A 130 9.47 -14.79 -13.44
CA SER A 130 10.15 -13.57 -13.83
C SER A 130 11.20 -13.87 -14.89
N PHE A 131 11.41 -12.93 -15.78
CA PHE A 131 12.31 -13.01 -16.92
C PHE A 131 13.21 -11.77 -17.00
N SER A 132 14.37 -11.90 -17.62
CA SER A 132 15.22 -10.79 -18.04
C SER A 132 15.72 -11.02 -19.46
N LEU A 133 16.08 -9.94 -20.16
CA LEU A 133 16.63 -10.06 -21.52
C LEU A 133 18.11 -10.43 -21.50
N HIS A 134 18.82 -10.00 -20.47
CA HIS A 134 20.23 -10.27 -20.24
C HIS A 134 20.46 -10.80 -18.82
N PRO A 135 21.61 -11.44 -18.55
CA PRO A 135 22.05 -11.66 -17.18
C PRO A 135 22.02 -10.34 -16.40
N LEU A 136 21.38 -10.35 -15.24
CA LEU A 136 21.25 -9.17 -14.40
C LEU A 136 22.60 -8.76 -13.80
N SER A 137 22.79 -7.47 -13.57
CA SER A 137 23.99 -6.97 -12.91
C SER A 137 24.10 -7.47 -11.46
N GLU A 138 25.31 -7.53 -10.94
CA GLU A 138 25.57 -7.97 -9.55
C GLU A 138 24.79 -7.14 -8.53
N LYS A 139 24.63 -5.84 -8.79
CA LYS A 139 23.86 -4.91 -7.96
C LYS A 139 22.39 -5.33 -7.87
N VAL A 140 21.77 -5.66 -9.00
CA VAL A 140 20.37 -6.10 -9.04
C VAL A 140 20.22 -7.46 -8.38
N ILE A 141 21.14 -8.39 -8.63
CA ILE A 141 21.13 -9.71 -7.97
C ILE A 141 21.22 -9.56 -6.44
N ALA A 142 22.10 -8.68 -5.94
CA ALA A 142 22.22 -8.39 -4.51
C ALA A 142 20.93 -7.81 -3.91
N TYR A 143 20.26 -6.90 -4.64
CA TYR A 143 18.96 -6.35 -4.24
C TYR A 143 17.88 -7.44 -4.15
N LEU A 144 17.76 -8.28 -5.19
CA LEU A 144 16.77 -9.37 -5.24
C LEU A 144 16.97 -10.35 -4.07
N ASN A 145 18.22 -10.74 -3.80
CA ASN A 145 18.57 -11.64 -2.70
C ASN A 145 18.22 -11.04 -1.33
N THR A 146 18.53 -9.76 -1.13
CA THR A 146 18.19 -9.02 0.11
C THR A 146 16.67 -9.00 0.34
N ASN A 147 15.90 -8.82 -0.72
CA ASN A 147 14.44 -8.68 -0.66
C ASN A 147 13.66 -9.99 -0.84
N LYS A 148 14.36 -11.13 -0.85
CA LYS A 148 13.79 -12.48 -1.04
C LYS A 148 12.97 -12.61 -2.33
N VAL A 149 13.42 -11.94 -3.38
CA VAL A 149 12.83 -12.01 -4.72
C VAL A 149 13.65 -13.01 -5.55
N PRO A 150 13.01 -13.98 -6.23
CA PRO A 150 13.72 -14.89 -7.12
C PRO A 150 14.44 -14.18 -8.27
N VAL A 151 15.62 -14.66 -8.62
CA VAL A 151 16.36 -14.17 -9.80
C VAL A 151 15.61 -14.58 -11.08
N PRO A 152 15.29 -13.64 -11.98
CA PRO A 152 14.64 -13.89 -13.26
C PRO A 152 15.40 -14.84 -14.20
N GLU A 153 14.64 -15.58 -15.01
CA GLU A 153 15.16 -16.42 -16.09
C GLU A 153 15.55 -15.56 -17.30
N VAL A 154 16.76 -15.77 -17.85
CA VAL A 154 17.20 -15.04 -19.05
C VAL A 154 16.52 -15.64 -20.29
N VAL A 155 15.84 -14.81 -21.09
CA VAL A 155 15.10 -15.22 -22.30
C VAL A 155 15.35 -14.27 -23.46
N SER A 156 15.14 -14.75 -24.69
CA SER A 156 15.18 -13.89 -25.89
C SER A 156 13.99 -12.91 -25.94
N ILE A 157 14.12 -11.82 -26.70
CA ILE A 157 13.01 -10.88 -26.95
C ILE A 157 11.81 -11.63 -27.54
N ASP A 158 12.01 -12.45 -28.57
CA ASP A 158 10.92 -13.23 -29.18
C ASP A 158 10.18 -14.10 -28.16
N THR A 159 10.92 -14.73 -27.25
CA THR A 159 10.32 -15.51 -26.17
C THR A 159 9.56 -14.62 -25.18
N LEU A 160 10.13 -13.48 -24.79
CA LEU A 160 9.49 -12.53 -23.86
C LEU A 160 8.18 -11.98 -24.42
N MET A 161 8.13 -11.70 -25.73
CA MET A 161 6.95 -11.18 -26.43
C MET A 161 5.78 -12.18 -26.47
N THR A 162 6.03 -13.47 -26.20
CA THR A 162 4.96 -14.48 -26.05
C THR A 162 4.41 -14.59 -24.62
N LYS A 163 4.98 -13.85 -23.66
CA LYS A 163 4.64 -13.93 -22.24
C LYS A 163 3.54 -12.94 -21.85
N ASN A 164 2.77 -13.33 -20.85
CA ASN A 164 1.73 -12.49 -20.27
C ASN A 164 2.32 -11.60 -19.17
N ILE A 165 3.16 -10.65 -19.57
CA ILE A 165 3.86 -9.76 -18.64
C ILE A 165 2.84 -8.85 -17.93
N VAL A 166 2.86 -8.83 -16.60
CA VAL A 166 1.94 -8.05 -15.74
C VAL A 166 2.65 -6.93 -14.98
N LEU A 167 3.97 -6.98 -14.87
CA LEU A 167 4.78 -5.97 -14.19
C LEU A 167 6.18 -5.95 -14.79
N ILE A 168 6.79 -4.76 -14.88
CA ILE A 168 8.20 -4.59 -15.25
C ILE A 168 8.87 -3.80 -14.12
N ALA A 169 9.99 -4.29 -13.59
CA ALA A 169 10.78 -3.64 -12.55
C ALA A 169 12.17 -3.27 -13.08
N PHE A 170 12.64 -2.06 -12.76
CA PHE A 170 13.91 -1.52 -13.24
C PHE A 170 14.36 -0.36 -12.32
N PRO A 171 15.62 0.10 -12.40
CA PRO A 171 16.09 1.27 -11.65
C PRO A 171 15.30 2.55 -11.95
N PRO A 172 15.15 3.47 -10.98
CA PRO A 172 14.47 4.74 -11.21
C PRO A 172 15.05 5.53 -12.39
N ILE A 173 14.19 5.79 -13.37
CA ILE A 173 14.48 6.62 -14.54
C ILE A 173 13.18 7.25 -15.03
N ASP A 174 13.27 8.47 -15.55
CA ASP A 174 12.16 9.11 -16.24
C ASP A 174 11.85 8.35 -17.53
N ILE A 175 10.63 7.84 -17.64
CA ILE A 175 10.15 7.17 -18.85
C ILE A 175 9.67 8.24 -19.81
N ASP A 176 10.43 8.42 -20.89
CA ASP A 176 10.10 9.29 -22.01
C ASP A 176 10.01 8.46 -23.28
N ILE A 177 8.82 7.92 -23.52
CA ILE A 177 8.50 7.09 -24.70
C ILE A 177 7.40 7.81 -25.46
N GLU A 178 7.65 8.09 -26.75
CA GLU A 178 6.70 8.83 -27.58
C GLU A 178 5.31 8.17 -27.60
N GLY A 179 4.29 8.97 -27.29
CA GLY A 179 2.90 8.53 -27.29
C GLY A 179 2.48 7.65 -26.11
N VAL A 180 3.37 7.37 -25.14
CA VAL A 180 3.09 6.54 -23.97
C VAL A 180 3.02 7.43 -22.72
N LYS A 181 1.95 7.31 -21.93
CA LYS A 181 1.64 8.21 -20.81
C LYS A 181 1.40 7.45 -19.49
N ASN A 182 2.05 7.92 -18.43
CA ASN A 182 1.81 7.45 -17.06
C ASN A 182 0.37 7.74 -16.58
N GLY A 183 -0.25 6.76 -15.95
CA GLY A 183 -1.65 6.73 -15.53
C GLY A 183 -2.64 6.65 -16.69
N VAL A 184 -2.19 6.29 -17.88
CA VAL A 184 -3.03 6.03 -19.07
C VAL A 184 -2.65 4.66 -19.63
N ASP A 185 -1.41 4.54 -20.11
CA ASP A 185 -0.89 3.31 -20.74
C ASP A 185 -0.22 2.38 -19.71
N TYR A 186 0.44 2.97 -18.72
CA TYR A 186 1.08 2.27 -17.61
C TYR A 186 0.94 3.07 -16.32
N ASN A 187 1.04 2.43 -15.15
CA ASN A 187 1.23 3.12 -13.86
C ASN A 187 2.66 2.97 -13.39
N TYR A 188 3.32 4.09 -13.15
CA TYR A 188 4.62 4.16 -12.49
C TYR A 188 4.46 4.14 -10.98
N LYS A 189 5.15 3.22 -10.31
CA LYS A 189 5.25 3.21 -8.85
C LYS A 189 6.69 2.99 -8.43
N GLN A 190 7.25 3.99 -7.77
CA GLN A 190 8.52 3.82 -7.09
C GLN A 190 8.31 2.95 -5.84
N SER A 191 9.01 1.82 -5.79
CA SER A 191 8.89 0.89 -4.65
C SER A 191 9.85 1.28 -3.53
N ASP A 192 11.06 1.71 -3.90
CA ASP A 192 12.06 2.27 -3.00
C ASP A 192 13.06 3.16 -3.77
N GLU A 193 14.19 3.51 -3.15
CA GLU A 193 15.23 4.34 -3.77
C GLU A 193 16.00 3.66 -4.92
N TYR A 194 15.89 2.34 -5.08
CA TYR A 194 16.62 1.53 -6.06
C TYR A 194 15.75 0.95 -7.15
N VAL A 195 14.44 0.79 -6.92
CA VAL A 195 13.53 0.08 -7.82
C VAL A 195 12.23 0.83 -8.05
N VAL A 196 11.87 0.88 -9.33
CA VAL A 196 10.56 1.28 -9.82
C VAL A 196 9.89 0.08 -10.45
N CYS A 197 8.58 0.02 -10.29
CA CYS A 197 7.72 -0.94 -10.96
C CYS A 197 6.75 -0.19 -11.88
N ILE A 198 6.52 -0.71 -13.07
CA ILE A 198 5.40 -0.31 -13.93
C ILE A 198 4.43 -1.45 -14.12
N THR A 199 3.15 -1.11 -14.24
CA THR A 199 2.03 -2.03 -14.48
C THR A 199 1.17 -1.51 -15.63
N PRO A 200 0.48 -2.38 -16.39
CA PRO A 200 -0.35 -1.94 -17.52
C PRO A 200 -1.65 -1.27 -17.04
N GLY A 201 -1.98 -0.10 -17.62
CA GLY A 201 -3.32 0.50 -17.58
C GLY A 201 -3.93 0.83 -16.20
N ILE A 202 -4.99 1.64 -16.18
CA ILE A 202 -5.58 2.24 -14.97
C ILE A 202 -5.89 1.22 -13.87
N LEU A 203 -5.32 1.44 -12.67
CA LEU A 203 -5.72 0.76 -11.44
C LEU A 203 -7.16 1.15 -11.07
N VAL A 204 -8.16 0.47 -11.65
CA VAL A 204 -9.53 0.50 -11.14
C VAL A 204 -9.68 -0.64 -10.14
N LEU A 205 -9.04 -0.51 -8.96
CA LEU A 205 -9.37 -1.37 -7.83
C LEU A 205 -10.59 -0.78 -7.12
N VAL A 206 -11.78 -0.91 -7.72
CA VAL A 206 -13.02 -0.70 -6.96
C VAL A 206 -13.24 -1.97 -6.14
N LEU A 207 -12.85 -1.93 -4.86
CA LEU A 207 -13.24 -2.92 -3.87
C LEU A 207 -14.76 -2.90 -3.71
N TYR A 208 -15.47 -3.62 -4.58
CA TYR A 208 -16.90 -3.87 -4.43
C TYR A 208 -17.12 -4.94 -3.37
N VAL A 209 -17.64 -4.50 -2.23
CA VAL A 209 -17.98 -5.35 -1.08
C VAL A 209 -19.35 -6.00 -1.31
N HIS A 210 -19.40 -7.27 -1.75
CA HIS A 210 -20.35 -8.37 -1.44
C HIS A 210 -20.17 -9.47 -2.53
N CYS A 211 -19.90 -10.74 -2.24
CA CYS A 211 -20.89 -11.80 -1.94
C CYS A 211 -20.15 -13.17 -1.77
N GLY A 212 -20.88 -14.28 -1.52
CA GLY A 212 -20.35 -15.66 -1.48
C GLY A 212 -19.86 -16.18 -2.85
N ASN A 213 -19.73 -17.51 -3.00
CA ASN A 213 -19.19 -18.20 -4.20
C ASN A 213 -19.58 -17.49 -5.52
N ILE A 214 -18.57 -17.11 -6.31
CA ILE A 214 -18.65 -16.11 -7.38
C ILE A 214 -19.55 -16.53 -8.55
N ALA A 215 -19.84 -17.83 -8.70
CA ALA A 215 -20.82 -18.34 -9.66
C ALA A 215 -22.24 -17.79 -9.41
N ASN A 216 -22.51 -17.27 -8.21
CA ASN A 216 -23.78 -16.65 -7.80
C ASN A 216 -23.62 -15.15 -7.47
N PHE A 217 -22.63 -14.45 -8.07
CA PHE A 217 -22.41 -13.03 -7.82
C PHE A 217 -23.65 -12.20 -8.18
N VAL A 218 -24.28 -11.63 -7.15
CA VAL A 218 -25.24 -10.54 -7.29
C VAL A 218 -24.50 -9.27 -6.87
N LYS A 219 -24.36 -8.35 -7.83
CA LYS A 219 -23.81 -7.00 -7.60
C LYS A 219 -24.44 -6.42 -6.32
N PRO A 220 -23.64 -5.97 -5.33
CA PRO A 220 -24.20 -5.25 -4.19
C PRO A 220 -24.99 -4.06 -4.73
N ASN A 221 -26.28 -3.98 -4.39
CA ASN A 221 -27.10 -2.84 -4.79
C ASN A 221 -26.68 -1.54 -4.08
N THR A 222 -25.79 -1.64 -3.08
CA THR A 222 -25.29 -0.52 -2.27
C THR A 222 -23.76 -0.41 -2.37
N PRO A 223 -23.21 0.77 -2.71
CA PRO A 223 -21.77 1.01 -2.74
C PRO A 223 -21.15 0.94 -1.32
N PRO A 224 -19.82 0.69 -1.20
CA PRO A 224 -19.13 0.69 0.09
C PRO A 224 -19.24 2.06 0.77
N LYS A 225 -19.36 2.08 2.10
CA LYS A 225 -19.55 3.33 2.85
C LYS A 225 -18.25 4.10 3.12
N TYR A 226 -17.11 3.41 3.25
CA TYR A 226 -15.83 4.01 3.59
C TYR A 226 -14.72 3.50 2.66
N PHE A 227 -13.74 4.34 2.40
CA PHE A 227 -12.56 4.00 1.61
C PHE A 227 -11.30 4.59 2.27
N ALA A 228 -10.45 3.73 2.82
CA ALA A 228 -9.22 4.15 3.49
C ALA A 228 -8.11 4.39 2.47
N ILE A 229 -7.40 5.51 2.60
CA ILE A 229 -6.39 5.97 1.65
C ILE A 229 -5.12 6.29 2.42
N ASP A 230 -4.05 5.58 2.11
CA ASP A 230 -2.72 5.98 2.56
C ASP A 230 -2.34 7.37 2.01
N VAL A 231 -1.61 8.18 2.79
CA VAL A 231 -1.27 9.54 2.37
C VAL A 231 0.06 9.56 1.62
N ASP A 232 1.14 9.14 2.27
CA ASP A 232 2.50 9.42 1.83
C ASP A 232 2.93 8.48 0.70
N GLY A 233 3.10 9.01 -0.51
CA GLY A 233 3.44 8.19 -1.69
C GLY A 233 2.24 7.47 -2.32
N THR A 234 1.05 7.62 -1.74
CA THR A 234 -0.22 7.08 -2.26
C THR A 234 -1.16 8.22 -2.66
N PHE A 235 -1.82 8.88 -1.71
CA PHE A 235 -2.69 10.02 -2.00
C PHE A 235 -1.89 11.26 -2.41
N TYR A 236 -0.91 11.64 -1.59
CA TYR A 236 -0.01 12.74 -1.87
C TYR A 236 1.29 12.24 -2.51
N VAL A 237 1.65 12.87 -3.61
CA VAL A 237 2.91 12.67 -4.33
C VAL A 237 3.43 14.02 -4.81
N GLU A 238 4.76 14.19 -4.91
CA GLU A 238 5.35 15.48 -5.32
C GLU A 238 5.02 15.87 -6.77
N ASN A 239 4.75 14.89 -7.62
CA ASN A 239 4.33 15.14 -8.99
C ASN A 239 2.90 15.71 -9.01
N GLU A 240 2.77 17.00 -9.32
CA GLU A 240 1.51 17.74 -9.29
C GLU A 240 0.42 17.13 -10.19
N SER A 241 0.80 16.60 -11.36
CA SER A 241 -0.14 15.97 -12.29
C SER A 241 -0.75 14.69 -11.70
N ILE A 242 0.07 13.86 -11.04
CA ILE A 242 -0.41 12.65 -10.37
C ILE A 242 -1.23 13.02 -9.14
N PHE A 243 -0.78 14.00 -8.35
CA PHE A 243 -1.54 14.46 -7.19
C PHE A 243 -2.93 14.99 -7.59
N ARG A 244 -3.04 15.73 -8.71
CA ARG A 244 -4.33 16.19 -9.23
C ARG A 244 -5.26 15.02 -9.57
N LYS A 245 -4.76 13.96 -10.20
CA LYS A 245 -5.55 12.74 -10.47
C LYS A 245 -6.04 12.08 -9.18
N ASN A 246 -5.22 12.06 -8.13
CA ASN A 246 -5.61 11.52 -6.83
C ASN A 246 -6.71 12.36 -6.16
N VAL A 247 -6.65 13.68 -6.29
CA VAL A 247 -7.71 14.61 -5.86
C VAL A 247 -9.01 14.33 -6.61
N ASP A 248 -8.96 14.12 -7.92
CA ASP A 248 -10.14 13.78 -8.72
C ASP A 248 -10.75 12.43 -8.28
N ALA A 249 -9.92 11.44 -7.98
CA ALA A 249 -10.37 10.16 -7.43
C ALA A 249 -11.04 10.32 -6.06
N PHE A 250 -10.47 11.17 -5.18
CA PHE A 250 -11.05 11.49 -3.88
C PHE A 250 -12.43 12.14 -4.03
N LYS A 251 -12.55 13.08 -4.98
CA LYS A 251 -13.82 13.73 -5.31
C LYS A 251 -14.86 12.71 -5.79
N LEU A 252 -14.46 11.80 -6.69
CA LEU A 252 -15.33 10.74 -7.19
C LEU A 252 -15.86 9.84 -6.07
N LEU A 253 -15.04 9.52 -5.05
CA LEU A 253 -15.50 8.77 -3.88
C LEU A 253 -16.65 9.51 -3.17
N LYS A 254 -16.48 10.81 -2.90
CA LYS A 254 -17.54 11.64 -2.29
C LYS A 254 -18.81 11.68 -3.14
N GLU A 255 -18.68 11.87 -4.46
CA GLU A 255 -19.80 11.89 -5.41
C GLU A 255 -20.57 10.56 -5.44
N LYS A 256 -19.88 9.44 -5.20
CA LYS A 256 -20.47 8.10 -5.09
C LYS A 256 -20.99 7.77 -3.69
N ASN A 257 -21.05 8.76 -2.80
CA ASN A 257 -21.47 8.60 -1.41
C ASN A 257 -20.58 7.59 -0.64
N ILE A 258 -19.32 7.50 -1.02
CA ILE A 258 -18.27 6.74 -0.34
C ILE A 258 -17.46 7.75 0.48
N THR A 259 -17.28 7.50 1.77
CA THR A 259 -16.53 8.40 2.66
C THR A 259 -15.05 8.05 2.60
N PRO A 260 -14.18 8.86 1.97
CA PRO A 260 -12.75 8.67 2.05
C PRO A 260 -12.24 8.93 3.48
N ILE A 261 -11.28 8.12 3.93
CA ILE A 261 -10.60 8.23 5.22
C ILE A 261 -9.11 8.30 4.95
N LEU A 262 -8.42 9.34 5.41
CA LEU A 262 -6.95 9.37 5.30
C LEU A 262 -6.31 8.51 6.39
N CYS A 263 -5.30 7.73 6.01
CA CYS A 263 -4.51 6.87 6.88
C CYS A 263 -3.02 7.22 6.71
N THR A 264 -2.32 7.60 7.78
CA THR A 264 -0.91 8.02 7.66
C THR A 264 -0.14 7.93 8.98
N ALA A 265 1.18 7.82 8.85
CA ALA A 265 2.13 7.98 9.94
C ALA A 265 2.18 9.40 10.50
N ARG A 266 1.72 10.39 9.74
CA ARG A 266 1.72 11.80 10.14
C ARG A 266 0.58 12.12 11.10
N GLY A 267 0.75 13.20 11.86
CA GLY A 267 -0.34 13.83 12.61
C GLY A 267 -1.29 14.63 11.70
N PRO A 268 -2.53 14.94 12.15
CA PRO A 268 -3.51 15.66 11.33
C PRO A 268 -3.00 17.01 10.81
N GLY A 269 -2.27 17.76 11.65
CA GLY A 269 -1.72 19.07 11.29
C GLY A 269 -0.69 18.98 10.14
N PRO A 270 0.38 18.19 10.29
CA PRO A 270 1.32 17.92 9.21
C PRO A 270 0.64 17.39 7.93
N THR A 271 -0.34 16.47 8.04
CA THR A 271 -1.08 15.97 6.88
C THR A 271 -1.83 17.07 6.13
N ARG A 272 -2.54 17.96 6.84
CA ARG A 272 -3.23 19.12 6.22
C ARG A 272 -2.25 20.04 5.49
N LYS A 273 -1.10 20.31 6.10
CA LYS A 273 -0.05 21.12 5.48
C LYS A 273 0.46 20.47 4.20
N LEU A 274 0.62 19.15 4.21
CA LEU A 274 1.11 18.38 3.07
C LEU A 274 0.13 18.41 1.89
N ILE A 275 -1.15 18.10 2.14
CA ILE A 275 -2.16 18.01 1.06
C ILE A 275 -2.67 19.37 0.59
N GLY A 276 -2.42 20.43 1.37
CA GLY A 276 -2.63 21.83 0.97
C GLY A 276 -4.04 22.35 1.21
N SER A 277 -4.15 23.66 1.51
CA SER A 277 -5.41 24.34 1.80
C SER A 277 -6.39 24.36 0.63
N GLN A 278 -5.88 24.36 -0.61
CA GLN A 278 -6.72 24.30 -1.79
C GLN A 278 -7.52 22.99 -1.84
N PHE A 279 -6.87 21.84 -1.64
CA PHE A 279 -7.56 20.54 -1.59
C PHE A 279 -8.61 20.51 -0.46
N LEU A 280 -8.23 20.94 0.74
CA LEU A 280 -9.12 20.94 1.91
C LEU A 280 -10.40 21.77 1.63
N GLY A 281 -10.24 22.95 1.01
CA GLY A 281 -11.33 23.83 0.64
C GLY A 281 -12.18 23.28 -0.51
N ASP A 282 -11.54 22.88 -1.62
CA ASP A 282 -12.22 22.36 -2.81
C ASP A 282 -13.06 21.12 -2.49
N MET A 283 -12.59 20.30 -1.55
CA MET A 283 -13.26 19.07 -1.17
C MET A 283 -14.22 19.23 0.01
N ASP A 284 -14.29 20.37 0.70
CA ASP A 284 -14.97 20.49 1.99
C ASP A 284 -14.58 19.32 2.92
N TYR A 285 -13.27 19.20 3.15
CA TYR A 285 -12.65 18.10 3.88
C TYR A 285 -11.53 18.61 4.76
N GLU A 286 -11.74 18.64 6.07
CA GLU A 286 -10.79 19.14 7.06
C GLU A 286 -9.73 18.11 7.47
N GLY A 287 -9.48 17.10 6.64
CA GLY A 287 -8.65 15.96 7.02
C GLY A 287 -9.36 15.04 8.01
N TYR A 288 -10.68 14.85 7.91
CA TYR A 288 -11.47 14.02 8.82
C TYR A 288 -12.69 13.41 8.12
N PRO A 289 -13.08 12.14 8.40
CA PRO A 289 -12.50 11.21 9.38
C PRO A 289 -11.10 10.73 8.97
N GLY A 290 -10.28 10.31 9.94
CA GLY A 290 -8.92 9.87 9.63
C GLY A 290 -8.20 9.10 10.72
N VAL A 291 -7.19 8.35 10.31
CA VAL A 291 -6.30 7.51 11.11
C VAL A 291 -4.89 8.09 10.98
N TYR A 292 -4.33 8.59 12.09
CA TYR A 292 -3.08 9.36 12.11
C TYR A 292 -2.06 8.74 13.07
N ASN A 293 -0.81 9.16 12.97
CA ASN A 293 0.29 8.69 13.81
C ASN A 293 0.39 7.15 13.83
N ASN A 294 0.33 6.51 12.66
CA ASN A 294 0.34 5.05 12.52
C ASN A 294 -0.83 4.37 13.27
N GLY A 295 -1.99 5.02 13.29
CA GLY A 295 -3.19 4.53 13.98
C GLY A 295 -3.20 4.73 15.48
N ALA A 296 -2.20 5.42 16.05
CA ALA A 296 -2.23 5.82 17.44
C ALA A 296 -3.38 6.79 17.72
N VAL A 297 -3.80 7.61 16.76
CA VAL A 297 -4.96 8.50 16.92
C VAL A 297 -5.95 8.35 15.79
N VAL A 298 -7.25 8.33 16.12
CA VAL A 298 -8.34 8.20 15.14
C VAL A 298 -9.41 9.25 15.43
N TYR A 299 -9.95 9.88 14.38
CA TYR A 299 -10.92 10.99 14.47
C TYR A 299 -12.21 10.72 13.68
N ASP A 300 -13.37 11.23 14.16
CA ASP A 300 -14.61 11.32 13.34
C ASP A 300 -14.50 12.30 12.22
N SER A 301 -15.48 12.22 11.31
CA SER A 301 -15.92 13.25 10.38
C SER A 301 -16.04 14.65 11.00
N ASP A 302 -16.38 14.77 12.29
CA ASP A 302 -16.53 16.07 12.96
C ASP A 302 -15.20 16.54 13.61
N GLY A 303 -14.13 15.76 13.50
CA GLY A 303 -12.81 16.05 14.06
C GLY A 303 -12.65 15.78 15.56
N ASN A 304 -13.59 15.10 16.19
CA ASN A 304 -13.49 14.57 17.55
C ASN A 304 -12.60 13.33 17.58
N LEU A 305 -11.77 13.25 18.60
CA LEU A 305 -10.89 12.12 18.87
C LEU A 305 -11.71 10.92 19.36
N ILE A 306 -11.62 9.80 18.63
CA ILE A 306 -12.27 8.52 18.97
C ILE A 306 -11.36 7.67 19.85
N LYS A 307 -10.09 7.63 19.44
CA LYS A 307 -9.10 6.69 19.96
C LYS A 307 -7.77 7.41 20.05
N ILE A 308 -7.08 7.19 21.17
CA ILE A 308 -5.69 7.56 21.36
C ILE A 308 -4.95 6.44 22.08
N GLU A 309 -3.89 5.95 21.47
CA GLU A 309 -2.89 5.11 22.10
C GLU A 309 -1.79 6.01 22.65
N LYS A 310 -1.41 5.77 23.90
CA LYS A 310 -0.36 6.53 24.59
C LYS A 310 0.70 5.58 25.10
N PHE A 311 1.95 6.01 25.05
CA PHE A 311 3.00 5.34 25.81
C PHE A 311 2.69 5.42 27.31
N SER A 312 3.02 4.37 28.04
CA SER A 312 2.92 4.37 29.50
C SER A 312 3.94 5.34 30.11
N GLU A 313 3.62 5.89 31.29
CA GLU A 313 4.56 6.74 32.03
C GLU A 313 5.87 5.99 32.33
N ASP A 314 5.79 4.70 32.65
CA ASP A 314 6.97 3.86 32.88
C ASP A 314 7.86 3.76 31.63
N PHE A 315 7.26 3.54 30.45
CA PHE A 315 8.01 3.56 29.19
C PHE A 315 8.66 4.91 28.93
N LEU A 316 7.92 6.00 29.10
CA LEU A 316 8.43 7.36 28.89
C LEU A 316 9.59 7.68 29.84
N ASN A 317 9.51 7.26 31.10
CA ASN A 317 10.58 7.45 32.08
C ASN A 317 11.83 6.65 31.71
N LYS A 318 11.68 5.38 31.32
CA LYS A 318 12.79 4.53 30.84
C LYS A 318 13.42 5.09 29.57
N PHE A 319 12.59 5.55 28.63
CA PHE A 319 13.06 6.17 27.40
C PHE A 319 13.85 7.46 27.67
N LYS A 320 13.35 8.32 28.56
CA LYS A 320 14.05 9.55 28.98
C LYS A 320 15.39 9.26 29.66
N ALA A 321 15.44 8.25 30.51
CA ALA A 321 16.70 7.80 31.13
C ALA A 321 17.69 7.34 30.06
N TYR A 322 17.24 6.46 29.16
CA TYR A 322 18.04 5.96 28.04
C TYR A 322 18.58 7.09 27.15
N THR A 323 17.75 8.05 26.75
CA THR A 323 18.18 9.15 25.89
C THR A 323 19.17 10.08 26.59
N THR A 324 19.07 10.20 27.92
CA THR A 324 20.01 10.99 28.72
C THR A 324 21.35 10.28 28.85
N GLU A 325 21.34 9.00 29.22
CA GLU A 325 22.54 8.16 29.36
C GLU A 325 23.34 8.08 28.05
N ASN A 326 22.64 8.05 26.91
CA ASN A 326 23.27 7.91 25.59
C ASN A 326 23.45 9.24 24.84
N GLY A 327 23.16 10.39 25.48
CA GLY A 327 23.36 11.71 24.87
C GLY A 327 22.45 12.00 23.66
N PHE A 328 21.30 11.35 23.56
CA PHE A 328 20.34 11.51 22.47
C PHE A 328 19.24 12.55 22.74
N ASN A 329 19.24 13.20 23.91
CA ASN A 329 18.20 14.18 24.27
C ASN A 329 17.98 15.26 23.20
N SER A 330 19.03 15.73 22.54
CA SER A 330 18.93 16.75 21.47
C SER A 330 18.42 16.22 20.13
N ARG A 331 18.28 14.89 19.97
CA ARG A 331 17.82 14.21 18.75
C ARG A 331 16.40 13.66 18.87
N VAL A 332 15.80 13.73 20.04
CA VAL A 332 14.41 13.30 20.27
C VAL A 332 13.50 14.50 20.02
N ILE A 333 12.64 14.37 19.00
CA ILE A 333 11.58 15.33 18.73
C ILE A 333 10.28 14.73 19.26
N ASN A 334 9.68 15.36 20.27
CA ASN A 334 8.35 15.01 20.73
C ASN A 334 7.33 15.80 19.89
N GLU A 335 6.74 15.16 18.88
CA GLU A 335 5.57 15.73 18.22
C GLU A 335 4.37 15.63 19.17
N VAL A 336 4.17 16.68 19.96
CA VAL A 336 2.93 16.87 20.73
C VAL A 336 1.81 17.16 19.72
N THR A 337 1.24 16.12 19.14
CA THR A 337 -0.02 16.25 18.38
C THR A 337 -1.06 16.86 19.31
N CYS A 338 -1.60 18.00 18.87
CA CYS A 338 -2.50 18.87 19.60
C CYS A 338 -3.57 18.14 20.42
N VAL A 339 -3.33 18.02 21.73
CA VAL A 339 -4.39 18.06 22.73
C VAL A 339 -4.09 19.30 23.54
N LYS A 340 -4.99 20.31 23.50
CA LYS A 340 -4.98 21.39 24.50
C LYS A 340 -5.11 20.74 25.87
N TYR A 341 -3.99 20.42 26.52
CA TYR A 341 -3.96 20.19 27.94
C TYR A 341 -4.17 21.55 28.60
N ASN A 342 -5.39 21.78 29.04
CA ASN A 342 -5.65 22.84 30.00
C ASN A 342 -4.89 22.46 31.29
N LYS A 343 -3.88 23.27 31.59
CA LYS A 343 -3.11 23.42 32.84
C LYS A 343 -2.13 22.29 33.21
N GLY A 344 -0.86 22.70 33.32
CA GLY A 344 0.02 22.24 34.39
C GLY A 344 1.38 21.69 33.96
N ASN A 345 2.32 22.61 33.76
CA ASN A 345 3.78 22.47 33.95
C ASN A 345 4.54 21.39 33.14
N LEU A 346 5.29 21.89 32.14
CA LEU A 346 6.49 21.28 31.60
C LEU A 346 7.71 21.79 32.38
N TYR A 347 8.56 20.86 32.85
CA TYR A 347 9.99 21.07 33.07
C TYR A 347 10.77 19.97 32.35
#